data_AF-A6FHH0-F1
#
_entry.id   AF-A6FHH0-F1
#
_cell.length_a   1.000
_cell.length_b   1.000
_cell.length_c   1.000
_cell.angle_alpha   90.00
_cell.angle_beta   90.00
_cell.angle_gamma   90.00
#
_symmetry.space_group_name_H-M   'P 1'
#
loop_
_entity.id
_entity.type
_entity.pdbx_description
1 polymer ?
#
loop_
_entity_poly.entity_id
_entity_poly.type
_entity_poly.pdbx_seq_one_letter_code
_entity_poly.pdbx_strand_id
1 'polypeptide(L)'
;MNNVLIINAHEPSPFSEGKLNASLVDKAQSQLEAKGHNVRVVTMQDEIVVDEQLANLEWADRVILQSPINWMTIPWSFKKYMDEVFTAGMGGALCAFDGRTPEEP
;
A
#
# COMPACT_ATOMS: atom_id res chain seq x y z
N MET A 1 -14.64 14.34 3.89
CA MET A 1 -14.34 13.01 4.42
C MET A 1 -13.69 12.24 3.30
N ASN A 2 -12.50 11.71 3.53
CA ASN A 2 -11.75 10.98 2.51
C ASN A 2 -11.52 9.55 3.00
N ASN A 3 -11.43 8.63 2.06
CA ASN A 3 -10.99 7.26 2.28
C ASN A 3 -9.46 7.23 2.23
N VAL A 4 -8.82 6.76 3.30
CA VAL A 4 -7.37 6.67 3.41
C VAL A 4 -6.96 5.21 3.58
N LEU A 5 -6.14 4.71 2.67
CA LEU A 5 -5.49 3.42 2.80
C LEU A 5 -4.10 3.63 3.40
N ILE A 6 -3.82 2.95 4.50
CA ILE A 6 -2.48 2.88 5.09
C ILE A 6 -1.91 1.50 4.76
N ILE A 7 -0.77 1.46 4.07
CA ILE A 7 -0.03 0.24 3.79
C ILE A 7 1.14 0.17 4.78
N ASN A 8 1.09 -0.80 5.69
CA ASN A 8 2.24 -1.14 6.53
C ASN A 8 3.14 -2.12 5.77
N ALA A 9 4.17 -1.58 5.14
CA ALA A 9 5.10 -2.32 4.28
C ALA A 9 6.19 -3.08 5.04
N HIS A 10 6.16 -3.09 6.37
CA HIS A 10 7.16 -3.78 7.17
C HIS A 10 7.06 -5.31 6.99
N GLU A 11 8.21 -5.90 6.71
CA GLU A 11 8.44 -7.35 6.75
C GLU A 11 9.09 -7.74 8.10
N PRO A 12 8.39 -8.48 8.97
CA PRO A 12 8.96 -8.96 10.22
C PRO A 12 10.19 -9.84 10.00
N SER A 13 11.24 -9.58 10.78
CA SER A 13 12.41 -10.46 10.86
C SER A 13 12.94 -10.49 12.29
N PRO A 14 13.81 -11.46 12.65
CA PRO A 14 14.39 -11.54 13.99
C PRO A 14 15.13 -10.27 14.44
N PHE A 15 15.61 -9.45 13.49
CA PHE A 15 16.34 -8.21 13.76
C PHE A 15 15.46 -6.95 13.65
N SER A 16 14.23 -7.09 13.15
CA SER A 16 13.30 -5.99 12.94
C SER A 16 11.87 -6.48 13.20
N GLU A 17 11.45 -6.37 14.46
CA GLU A 17 10.13 -6.79 14.93
C GLU A 17 8.98 -5.87 14.47
N GLY A 18 9.27 -4.69 13.90
CA GLY A 18 8.24 -3.82 13.32
C GLY A 18 7.55 -2.82 14.22
N LYS A 19 7.85 -2.84 15.53
CA LYS A 19 7.16 -2.03 16.55
C LYS A 19 7.04 -0.54 16.19
N LEU A 20 8.07 0.05 15.59
CA LEU A 20 8.03 1.46 15.18
C LEU A 20 7.04 1.69 14.03
N ASN A 21 7.07 0.88 12.97
CA ASN A 21 6.13 1.03 11.85
C ASN A 21 4.69 0.82 12.33
N ALA A 22 4.44 -0.22 13.14
CA ALA A 22 3.13 -0.45 13.75
C ALA A 22 2.66 0.75 14.57
N SER A 23 3.52 1.29 15.44
CA SER A 23 3.18 2.46 16.27
C SER A 23 2.86 3.71 15.44
N LEU A 24 3.55 3.91 14.31
CA LEU A 24 3.29 5.02 13.40
C LEU A 24 1.98 4.83 12.62
N VAL A 25 1.67 3.60 12.21
CA VAL A 25 0.36 3.24 11.61
C VAL A 25 -0.77 3.51 12.59
N ASP A 26 -0.67 3.02 13.82
CA ASP A 26 -1.69 3.23 14.86
C ASP A 26 -1.92 4.72 15.12
N LYS A 27 -0.83 5.49 15.18
CA LYS A 27 -0.89 6.95 15.34
C LYS A 27 -1.58 7.63 14.16
N ALA A 28 -1.23 7.24 12.94
CA ALA A 28 -1.81 7.80 11.72
C ALA A 28 -3.30 7.47 11.62
N GLN A 29 -3.68 6.21 11.84
CA GLN A 29 -5.07 5.76 11.87
C GLN A 29 -5.88 6.57 12.89
N SER A 30 -5.44 6.61 14.15
CA SER A 30 -6.13 7.33 15.21
C SER A 30 -6.33 8.82 14.87
N GLN A 31 -5.31 9.47 14.30
CA GLN A 31 -5.40 10.89 13.94
C GLN A 31 -6.31 11.15 12.73
N LEU A 32 -6.34 10.25 11.76
CA LEU A 32 -7.18 10.37 10.58
C LEU A 32 -8.65 10.09 10.91
N GLU A 33 -8.92 9.06 11.68
CA GLU A 33 -10.27 8.75 12.18
C GLU A 33 -10.81 9.88 13.06
N ALA A 34 -9.99 10.43 13.97
CA ALA A 34 -10.38 11.59 14.79
C ALA A 34 -10.68 12.85 13.96
N LYS A 35 -10.15 12.95 12.75
CA LYS A 35 -10.45 14.02 11.78
C LYS A 35 -11.66 13.71 10.88
N GLY A 36 -12.31 12.57 11.08
CA GLY A 36 -13.49 12.15 10.31
C GLY A 36 -13.17 11.57 8.93
N HIS A 37 -12.01 10.93 8.76
CA HIS A 37 -11.67 10.13 7.58
C HIS A 37 -12.02 8.65 7.80
N ASN A 38 -12.36 7.95 6.72
CA ASN A 38 -12.45 6.48 6.76
C ASN A 38 -11.06 5.91 6.53
N VAL A 39 -10.62 4.97 7.36
CA VAL A 39 -9.28 4.40 7.25
C VAL A 39 -9.35 2.89 7.05
N ARG A 40 -8.56 2.37 6.10
CA ARG A 40 -8.24 0.95 5.99
C ARG A 40 -6.75 0.77 6.18
N VAL A 41 -6.37 -0.34 6.80
CA VAL A 41 -4.96 -0.72 6.99
C VAL A 41 -4.74 -2.07 6.35
N VAL A 42 -3.68 -2.19 5.54
CA VAL A 42 -3.21 -3.47 4.98
C VAL A 42 -1.77 -3.71 5.40
N THR A 43 -1.39 -4.97 5.55
CA THR A 43 -0.04 -5.37 5.99
C THR A 43 0.58 -6.34 5.01
N MET A 44 1.91 -6.48 5.06
CA MET A 44 2.64 -7.49 4.25
C MET A 44 2.71 -8.86 4.92
N GLN A 45 2.03 -9.04 6.06
CA GLN A 45 2.04 -10.30 6.82
C GLN A 45 0.91 -11.24 6.39
N ASP A 46 -0.12 -10.70 5.74
CA ASP A 46 -1.27 -11.45 5.26
C ASP A 46 -1.04 -11.95 3.81
N GLU A 47 -1.82 -12.94 3.39
CA GLU A 47 -1.79 -13.40 2.00
C GLU A 47 -2.25 -12.28 1.04
N ILE A 48 -1.54 -12.12 -0.08
CA ILE A 48 -1.86 -11.12 -1.10
C ILE A 48 -2.99 -11.67 -1.98
N VAL A 49 -4.22 -11.27 -1.68
CA VAL A 49 -5.38 -11.47 -2.56
C VAL A 49 -5.50 -10.26 -3.49
N VAL A 50 -5.01 -10.39 -4.73
CA VAL A 50 -4.85 -9.28 -5.67
C VAL A 50 -6.13 -8.45 -5.85
N ASP A 51 -7.28 -9.09 -6.04
CA ASP A 51 -8.56 -8.40 -6.27
C ASP A 51 -8.97 -7.54 -5.06
N GLU A 52 -8.73 -8.02 -3.83
CA GLU A 52 -9.01 -7.25 -2.62
C GLU A 52 -8.07 -6.05 -2.48
N GLN A 53 -6.81 -6.22 -2.87
CA GLN A 53 -5.82 -5.16 -2.83
C GLN A 53 -6.10 -4.07 -3.88
N LEU A 54 -6.51 -4.46 -5.08
CA LEU A 54 -7.01 -3.53 -6.10
C LEU A 54 -8.23 -2.77 -5.60
N ALA A 55 -9.22 -3.46 -5.02
CA ALA A 55 -10.41 -2.81 -4.47
C ALA A 55 -10.08 -1.83 -3.33
N ASN A 56 -9.05 -2.11 -2.52
CA ASN A 56 -8.57 -1.17 -1.49
C ASN A 56 -7.93 0.08 -2.10
N LEU A 57 -7.15 -0.08 -3.18
CA LEU A 57 -6.53 1.03 -3.89
C LEU A 57 -7.57 1.90 -4.62
N GLU A 58 -8.54 1.29 -5.30
CA GLU A 58 -9.65 2.00 -5.96
C GLU A 58 -10.56 2.72 -4.95
N TRP A 59 -10.77 2.13 -3.77
CA TRP A 59 -11.56 2.74 -2.70
C TRP A 59 -10.90 3.99 -2.10
N ALA A 60 -9.57 4.08 -2.15
CA ALA A 60 -8.80 5.09 -1.44
C ALA A 60 -8.67 6.41 -2.23
N ASP A 61 -9.00 7.53 -1.59
CA ASP A 61 -8.64 8.85 -2.11
C ASP A 61 -7.16 9.16 -1.90
N ARG A 62 -6.56 8.60 -0.84
CA ARG A 62 -5.17 8.80 -0.44
C ARG A 62 -4.57 7.50 0.05
N VAL A 63 -3.30 7.26 -0.32
CA VAL A 63 -2.52 6.11 0.15
C VAL A 63 -1.34 6.62 0.96
N ILE A 64 -1.16 6.09 2.16
CA ILE A 64 0.01 6.29 3.01
C ILE A 64 0.83 5.01 3.02
N LEU A 65 2.06 5.08 2.53
CA LEU A 65 3.01 3.98 2.64
C LEU A 65 3.86 4.20 3.91
N GLN A 66 3.62 3.41 4.95
CA GLN A 66 4.48 3.36 6.13
C GLN A 66 5.45 2.19 5.97
N SER A 67 6.73 2.50 5.79
CA SER A 67 7.77 1.50 5.48
C SER A 67 9.05 1.77 6.27
N PRO A 68 9.76 0.73 6.74
CA PRO A 68 11.18 0.84 7.04
C PRO A 68 11.98 0.96 5.73
N ILE A 69 13.26 1.33 5.87
CA ILE A 69 14.22 1.25 4.77
C ILE A 69 15.03 -0.04 4.89
N ASN A 70 14.81 -0.96 3.96
CA ASN A 70 15.63 -2.16 3.79
C ASN A 70 16.48 -1.99 2.53
N TRP A 71 17.81 -2.04 2.68
CA TRP A 71 18.75 -1.88 1.56
C TRP A 71 18.45 -0.66 0.67
N MET A 72 18.38 0.51 1.31
CA MET A 72 18.16 1.81 0.66
C MET A 72 16.78 2.02 0.02
N THR A 73 15.83 1.09 0.20
CA THR A 73 14.48 1.19 -0.36
C THR A 73 13.43 0.47 0.50
N ILE A 74 12.30 0.10 -0.08
CA ILE A 74 11.21 -0.68 0.53
C ILE A 74 11.61 -2.15 0.79
N PRO A 75 10.98 -2.82 1.77
CA PRO A 75 11.11 -4.26 1.97
C PRO A 75 10.68 -5.08 0.74
N TRP A 76 11.28 -6.26 0.60
CA TRP A 76 11.04 -7.15 -0.53
C TRP A 76 9.57 -7.60 -0.64
N SER A 77 8.87 -7.78 0.48
CA SER A 77 7.46 -8.21 0.48
C SER A 77 6.54 -7.13 -0.08
N PHE A 78 6.81 -5.85 0.23
CA PHE A 78 6.10 -4.76 -0.44
C PHE A 78 6.50 -4.60 -1.91
N LYS A 79 7.76 -4.90 -2.27
CA LYS A 79 8.13 -4.95 -3.70
C LYS A 79 7.38 -6.07 -4.45
N LYS A 80 7.20 -7.23 -3.82
CA LYS A 80 6.35 -8.32 -4.36
C LYS A 80 4.89 -7.88 -4.48
N TYR A 81 4.35 -7.18 -3.48
CA TYR A 81 3.02 -6.57 -3.55
C TYR A 81 2.88 -5.65 -4.76
N MET A 82 3.86 -4.77 -5.01
CA MET A 82 3.84 -3.91 -6.19
C MET A 82 3.86 -4.75 -7.50
N ASP A 83 4.72 -5.76 -7.56
CA ASP A 83 4.85 -6.61 -8.75
C ASP A 83 3.59 -7.41 -9.06
N GLU A 84 2.85 -7.83 -8.04
CA GLU A 84 1.60 -8.60 -8.21
C GLU A 84 0.40 -7.66 -8.42
N VAL A 85 0.18 -6.71 -7.50
CA VAL A 85 -1.02 -5.87 -7.46
C VAL A 85 -0.96 -4.76 -8.50
N PHE A 86 0.14 -4.00 -8.60
CA PHE A 86 0.18 -2.87 -9.53
C PHE A 86 0.23 -3.37 -10.98
N THR A 87 0.91 -4.49 -11.23
CA THR A 87 0.89 -5.13 -12.55
C THR A 87 -0.51 -5.57 -12.95
N ALA A 88 -1.26 -6.23 -12.05
CA ALA A 88 -2.65 -6.59 -12.32
C ALA A 88 -3.54 -5.36 -12.55
N GLY A 89 -3.26 -4.28 -11.82
CA GLY A 89 -3.96 -3.00 -11.95
C GLY A 89 -3.76 -2.28 -13.29
N MET A 90 -2.77 -2.67 -14.10
CA MET A 90 -2.55 -2.09 -15.42
C MET A 90 -3.66 -2.41 -16.43
N GLY A 91 -4.52 -3.40 -16.15
CA GLY A 91 -5.65 -3.79 -16.99
C GLY A 91 -6.87 -2.86 -16.92
N GLY A 92 -6.74 -1.63 -16.41
CA GLY A 92 -7.82 -0.65 -16.32
C GLY A 92 -8.24 -0.25 -14.90
N ALA A 93 -7.86 -1.03 -13.87
CA ALA A 93 -8.26 -0.78 -12.49
C ALA A 93 -7.52 0.41 -11.87
N LEU A 94 -6.20 0.49 -12.06
CA LEU A 94 -5.36 1.56 -11.51
C LEU A 94 -4.88 2.55 -12.57
N CYS A 95 -4.70 2.10 -13.81
CA CYS A 95 -4.42 2.95 -14.95
C CYS A 95 -5.12 2.43 -16.20
N ALA A 96 -5.48 3.33 -17.11
CA ALA A 96 -6.15 2.98 -18.36
C ALA A 96 -5.22 2.25 -19.35
N PHE A 97 -3.94 2.66 -19.38
CA PHE A 97 -2.86 2.09 -20.17
C PHE A 97 -1.52 2.64 -19.64
N ASP A 98 -0.39 2.17 -20.17
CA ASP A 98 0.96 2.54 -19.74
C ASP A 98 1.47 3.89 -20.28
N GLY A 99 0.57 4.69 -20.86
CA GLY A 99 0.87 5.99 -21.46
C GLY A 99 1.41 5.94 -22.89
N ARG A 100 1.74 4.75 -23.43
CA ARG A 100 2.21 4.62 -24.82
C ARG A 100 1.04 4.54 -25.78
N THR A 101 1.20 5.14 -26.96
CA THR A 101 0.25 5.00 -28.07
C THR A 101 1.01 4.50 -29.31
N PRO A 102 0.34 3.90 -30.29
CA PRO A 102 1.00 3.53 -31.56
C PRO A 102 1.70 4.72 -32.24
N GLU A 103 1.21 5.94 -32.01
CA GLU A 103 1.75 7.19 -32.54
C GLU A 103 2.93 7.75 -31.72
N GLU A 104 2.99 7.42 -30.42
CA GLU A 104 4.05 7.80 -29.48
C GLU A 104 4.56 6.55 -28.73
N PRO A 105 5.42 5.74 -29.38
CA PRO A 105 5.86 4.43 -28.89
C PRO A 105 6.82 4.48 -27.69
#